data_AF-A0A6B3NXJ7-F1
#
_entry.id   AF-A0A6B3NXJ7-F1
#
_cell.length_a   1.000
_cell.length_b   1.000
_cell.length_c   1.000
_cell.angle_alpha   90.00
_cell.angle_beta   90.00
_cell.angle_gamma   90.00
#
_symmetry.space_group_name_H-M   'P 1'
#
loop_
_entity.id
_entity.type
_entity.pdbx_description
1 polymer ?
#
loop_
_entity_poly.entity_id
_entity_poly.type
_entity_poly.pdbx_seq_one_letter_code
_entity_poly.pdbx_strand_id
1 'polypeptide(L)'
;MLLSQWIGLFLLACGYALALAYGRLAPAAACTFIALLGAGWLVRRSAARWLNVLGHGLFTALAVGLAMHALPGFHNARVIHALRLTTDAAPFSMHLNLDKPLIALWLLLAC
;
A
#
# COMPACT_ATOMS: atom_id res chain seq x y z
N MET A 1 4.98 0.65 -21.91
CA MET A 1 4.31 1.21 -20.71
C MET A 1 3.09 0.40 -20.30
N LEU A 2 2.10 0.16 -21.18
CA LEU A 2 0.88 -0.60 -20.86
C LEU A 2 1.12 -2.03 -20.32
N LEU A 3 1.99 -2.83 -20.96
CA LEU A 3 2.27 -4.21 -20.51
C LEU A 3 2.81 -4.26 -19.07
N SER A 4 3.69 -3.34 -18.70
CA SER A 4 4.26 -3.25 -17.35
C SER A 4 3.19 -2.85 -16.31
N GLN A 5 2.26 -1.96 -16.68
CA GLN A 5 1.14 -1.59 -15.80
C GLN A 5 0.21 -2.78 -15.54
N TRP A 6 -0.14 -3.56 -16.59
CA TRP A 6 -0.97 -4.75 -16.44
C TRP A 6 -0.29 -5.84 -15.60
N ILE A 7 1.02 -6.06 -15.79
CA ILE A 7 1.80 -6.97 -14.94
C ILE A 7 1.77 -6.50 -13.49
N GLY A 8 2.00 -5.20 -13.25
CA GLY A 8 1.95 -4.62 -11.91
C GLY A 8 0.59 -4.82 -11.23
N LEU A 9 -0.51 -4.52 -11.93
CA LEU A 9 -1.87 -4.73 -11.43
C LEU A 9 -2.17 -6.21 -11.14
N PHE A 10 -1.75 -7.10 -12.04
CA PHE A 10 -1.93 -8.54 -11.87
C PHE A 10 -1.18 -9.04 -10.63
N LEU A 11 0.11 -8.71 -10.50
CA LEU A 11 0.92 -9.11 -9.35
C LEU A 11 0.37 -8.54 -8.04
N LEU A 12 -0.09 -7.29 -8.05
CA LEU A 12 -0.68 -6.63 -6.88
C LEU A 12 -2.00 -7.30 -6.49
N ALA A 13 -2.88 -7.60 -7.46
CA ALA A 13 -4.12 -8.32 -7.23
C ALA A 13 -3.88 -9.73 -6.67
N CYS A 14 -2.95 -10.49 -7.25
CA CYS A 14 -2.57 -11.82 -6.74
C CYS A 14 -2.01 -11.72 -5.31
N GLY A 15 -1.14 -10.75 -5.03
CA GLY A 15 -0.56 -10.54 -3.71
C GLY A 15 -1.60 -10.25 -2.63
N TYR A 16 -2.56 -9.36 -2.91
CA TYR A 16 -3.63 -9.05 -1.95
C TYR A 16 -4.69 -10.15 -1.85
N ALA A 17 -4.96 -10.90 -2.93
CA ALA A 17 -5.82 -12.07 -2.88
C ALA A 17 -5.21 -13.16 -1.96
N LEU A 18 -3.90 -13.40 -2.07
CA LEU A 18 -3.17 -14.28 -1.15
C LEU A 18 -3.21 -13.74 0.28
N ALA A 19 -2.93 -12.45 0.48
CA ALA A 19 -2.98 -11.84 1.81
C ALA A 19 -4.37 -11.99 2.46
N LEU A 20 -5.44 -11.83 1.70
CA LEU A 20 -6.81 -12.06 2.16
C LEU A 20 -7.05 -13.54 2.50
N ALA A 21 -6.64 -14.47 1.62
CA ALA A 21 -6.78 -15.91 1.84
C ALA A 21 -6.06 -16.42 3.10
N TYR A 22 -4.90 -15.82 3.43
CA TYR A 22 -4.15 -16.13 4.65
C TYR A 22 -4.59 -15.30 5.87
N GLY A 23 -5.71 -14.57 5.81
CA GLY A 23 -6.22 -13.76 6.91
C GLY A 23 -5.32 -12.60 7.31
N ARG A 24 -4.41 -12.17 6.43
CA ARG A 24 -3.45 -11.08 6.67
C ARG A 24 -4.03 -9.70 6.35
N LEU A 25 -5.20 -9.66 5.71
CA LEU A 25 -5.92 -8.43 5.38
C LEU A 25 -7.29 -8.45 6.06
N ALA A 26 -7.55 -7.49 6.95
CA ALA A 26 -8.85 -7.36 7.61
C ALA A 26 -9.79 -6.44 6.81
N PRO A 27 -11.12 -6.55 7.02
CA PRO A 27 -12.11 -5.73 6.30
C PRO A 27 -11.88 -4.23 6.39
N ALA A 28 -11.32 -3.74 7.51
CA ALA A 28 -10.99 -2.32 7.69
C ALA A 28 -10.00 -1.78 6.64
N ALA A 29 -9.17 -2.63 6.03
CA ALA A 29 -8.25 -2.21 4.96
C ALA A 29 -9.01 -1.71 3.71
N ALA A 30 -10.27 -2.13 3.50
CA ALA A 30 -11.09 -1.69 2.38
C ALA A 30 -11.24 -0.16 2.33
N CYS A 31 -11.31 0.51 3.49
CA CYS A 31 -11.36 1.97 3.56
C CYS A 31 -10.14 2.62 2.89
N THR A 32 -8.95 2.05 3.09
CA THR A 32 -7.71 2.52 2.48
C THR A 32 -7.71 2.32 0.97
N PHE A 33 -8.14 1.16 0.49
CA PHE A 33 -8.27 0.89 -0.95
C PHE A 33 -9.26 1.84 -1.62
N ILE A 34 -10.44 2.02 -1.03
CA ILE A 34 -11.48 2.93 -1.54
C ILE A 34 -10.95 4.36 -1.58
N ALA A 35 -10.27 4.81 -0.53
CA ALA A 35 -9.70 6.15 -0.46
C ALA A 35 -8.61 6.38 -1.52
N LEU A 36 -7.72 5.40 -1.76
CA LEU A 36 -6.70 5.48 -2.82
C LEU A 36 -7.32 5.52 -4.21
N LEU A 37 -8.32 4.69 -4.48
CA LEU A 37 -9.05 4.70 -5.75
C LEU A 37 -9.79 6.03 -5.96
N GLY A 38 -10.42 6.56 -4.90
CA GLY A 38 -11.07 7.87 -4.91
C GLY A 38 -10.09 9.01 -5.18
N ALA A 39 -8.91 8.99 -4.54
CA ALA A 39 -7.84 9.95 -4.80
C ALA A 39 -7.37 9.90 -6.27
N GLY A 40 -7.12 8.69 -6.81
CA GLY A 40 -6.74 8.52 -8.21
C GLY A 40 -7.83 8.98 -9.18
N TRP A 41 -9.10 8.72 -8.86
CA TRP A 41 -10.24 9.17 -9.64
C TRP A 41 -10.33 10.71 -9.69
N LEU A 42 -10.19 11.37 -8.54
CA LEU A 42 -10.16 12.84 -8.45
C LEU A 42 -9.06 13.45 -9.32
N VAL A 43 -7.86 12.86 -9.27
CA VAL A 43 -6.72 13.32 -10.06
C VAL A 43 -6.98 13.16 -11.57
N ARG A 44 -7.51 12.02 -12.00
CA ARG A 44 -7.65 11.69 -13.43
C ARG A 44 -8.89 12.26 -14.12
N ARG A 45 -9.98 12.50 -13.39
CA ARG A 45 -11.29 12.87 -13.99
C ARG A 45 -11.68 14.32 -13.77
N SER A 46 -11.01 15.03 -12.87
CA SER A 46 -11.37 16.42 -12.61
C SER A 46 -10.80 17.38 -13.65
N ALA A 47 -11.67 18.15 -14.30
CA ALA A 47 -11.28 19.34 -15.06
C ALA A 47 -10.87 20.52 -14.15
N ALA A 48 -11.37 20.54 -12.91
CA ALA A 48 -11.07 21.59 -11.95
C ALA A 48 -9.74 21.30 -11.22
N ARG A 49 -8.80 22.24 -11.31
CA ARG A 49 -7.45 22.11 -10.72
C ARG A 49 -7.47 21.86 -9.21
N TRP A 50 -8.42 22.45 -8.48
CA TRP A 50 -8.51 22.28 -7.03
C TRP A 50 -8.84 20.84 -6.61
N LEU A 51 -9.70 20.14 -7.34
CA LEU A 51 -10.02 18.72 -7.07
C LEU A 51 -8.82 17.80 -7.34
N ASN A 52 -8.00 18.13 -8.35
CA ASN A 52 -6.76 17.41 -8.61
C ASN A 52 -5.75 17.60 -7.45
N VAL A 53 -5.60 18.84 -6.96
CA VAL A 53 -4.80 19.15 -5.77
C VAL A 53 -5.32 18.40 -4.54
N LEU A 54 -6.63 18.34 -4.34
CA LEU A 54 -7.23 17.56 -3.25
C LEU A 54 -6.94 16.06 -3.39
N GLY A 55 -7.00 15.51 -4.60
CA GLY A 55 -6.67 14.10 -4.84
C GLY A 55 -5.21 13.77 -4.48
N HIS A 56 -4.26 14.62 -4.88
CA HIS A 56 -2.85 14.47 -4.48
C HIS A 56 -2.64 14.68 -2.97
N GLY A 57 -3.34 15.64 -2.36
CA GLY A 57 -3.31 15.86 -0.91
C GLY A 57 -3.81 14.65 -0.13
N LEU A 58 -4.94 14.08 -0.55
CA LEU A 58 -5.50 12.86 0.03
C LEU A 58 -4.54 11.67 -0.13
N PHE A 59 -3.97 11.46 -1.32
CA PHE A 59 -2.96 10.43 -1.52
C PHE A 59 -1.76 10.62 -0.59
N THR A 60 -1.24 11.85 -0.46
CA THR A 60 -0.09 12.14 0.39
C THR A 60 -0.37 11.78 1.85
N ALA A 61 -1.55 12.14 2.37
CA ALA A 61 -1.96 11.76 3.72
C ALA A 61 -2.06 10.23 3.89
N LEU A 62 -2.66 9.53 2.92
CA LEU A 62 -2.74 8.07 2.93
C LEU A 62 -1.36 7.41 2.86
N ALA A 63 -0.46 7.92 2.03
CA ALA A 63 0.91 7.41 1.89
C ALA A 63 1.71 7.55 3.20
N VAL A 64 1.59 8.69 3.89
CA VAL A 64 2.17 8.88 5.22
C VAL A 64 1.56 7.90 6.23
N GLY A 65 0.22 7.75 6.24
CA GLY A 65 -0.46 6.80 7.12
C GLY A 65 -0.03 5.35 6.89
N LEU A 66 0.12 4.94 5.63
CA LEU A 66 0.64 3.62 5.24
C LEU A 66 2.09 3.45 5.70
N ALA A 67 2.95 4.43 5.45
CA ALA A 67 4.37 4.39 5.81
C ALA A 67 4.59 4.28 7.33
N MET A 68 3.71 4.89 8.13
CA MET A 68 3.74 4.85 9.59
C MET A 68 3.01 3.66 10.21
N HIS A 69 2.43 2.75 9.41
CA HIS A 69 1.52 1.67 9.88
C HIS A 69 0.32 2.18 10.67
N ALA A 70 -0.10 3.43 10.44
CA ALA A 70 -1.21 4.05 11.16
C ALA A 70 -2.58 3.62 10.64
N LEU A 71 -2.66 3.12 9.40
CA LEU A 71 -3.92 2.68 8.80
C LEU A 71 -4.29 1.25 9.21
N PRO A 72 -5.57 0.99 9.54
CA PRO A 72 -5.99 -0.30 10.05
C PRO A 72 -6.08 -1.36 8.94
N GLY A 73 -6.04 -2.62 9.36
CA GLY A 73 -6.41 -3.76 8.53
C GLY A 73 -5.26 -4.48 7.82
N PHE A 74 -4.02 -4.01 7.97
CA PHE A 74 -2.82 -4.65 7.41
C PHE A 74 -2.07 -5.45 8.49
N HIS A 75 -2.08 -6.78 8.38
CA HIS A 75 -1.32 -7.65 9.28
C HIS A 75 -0.02 -8.09 8.61
N ASN A 76 1.05 -7.33 8.82
CA ASN A 76 2.34 -7.55 8.17
C ASN A 76 3.01 -8.84 8.66
N ALA A 77 3.45 -9.68 7.72
CA ALA A 77 4.03 -10.99 8.04
C ALA A 77 5.42 -10.81 8.62
N ARG A 78 5.67 -11.30 9.84
CA ARG A 78 7.01 -11.31 10.43
C ARG A 78 7.79 -12.47 9.85
N VAL A 79 8.79 -12.18 9.01
CA VAL A 79 9.58 -13.19 8.30
C VAL A 79 10.87 -13.50 9.04
N ILE A 80 11.49 -12.49 9.65
CA ILE A 80 12.68 -12.66 10.49
C ILE A 80 12.29 -12.28 11.91
N HIS A 81 12.55 -13.17 12.86
CA HIS A 81 12.22 -12.95 14.27
C HIS A 81 13.46 -12.99 15.15
N ALA A 82 13.82 -11.83 15.71
CA ALA A 82 14.86 -11.66 16.71
C ALA A 82 16.21 -12.35 16.38
N LEU A 83 16.56 -12.40 15.09
CA LEU A 83 17.78 -13.04 14.61
C LEU A 83 19.00 -12.25 15.09
N ARG A 84 19.94 -12.93 15.75
CA ARG A 84 21.27 -12.39 16.05
C ARG A 84 22.26 -12.90 15.02
N LEU A 85 22.85 -11.98 14.25
CA LEU A 85 23.80 -12.31 13.18
C LEU A 85 25.21 -12.63 13.74
N THR A 86 25.58 -12.00 14.84
CA THR A 86 26.80 -12.30 15.61
C THR A 86 26.45 -12.33 17.11
N THR A 87 27.36 -12.86 17.94
CA THR A 87 27.16 -12.97 19.39
C THR A 87 26.81 -11.64 20.06
N ASP A 88 27.44 -10.55 19.61
CA ASP A 88 27.28 -9.21 20.17
C ASP A 88 26.23 -8.35 19.44
N ALA A 89 25.61 -8.87 18.37
CA ALA A 89 24.60 -8.13 17.61
C ALA A 89 23.29 -8.00 18.40
N ALA A 90 22.66 -6.83 18.26
CA ALA A 90 21.27 -6.64 18.66
C ALA A 90 20.34 -7.56 17.83
N PRO A 91 19.25 -8.08 18.42
CA PRO A 91 18.32 -8.94 17.71
C PRO A 91 17.60 -8.17 16.60
N PHE A 92 17.68 -8.66 15.37
CA PHE A 92 17.02 -8.08 14.21
C PHE A 92 15.69 -8.78 13.92
N SER A 93 14.64 -8.01 13.65
CA SER A 93 13.35 -8.53 13.19
C SER A 93 12.90 -7.80 11.93
N MET A 94 12.27 -8.52 11.01
CA MET A 94 11.80 -7.98 9.73
C MET A 94 10.37 -8.41 9.46
N HIS A 95 9.56 -7.46 9.02
CA HIS A 95 8.21 -7.68 8.54
C HIS A 95 8.13 -7.42 7.03
N LEU A 96 7.45 -8.32 6.33
CA LEU A 96 7.00 -8.08 4.96
C LEU A 96 5.69 -7.29 5.04
N ASN A 97 5.75 -6.06 4.56
CA ASN A 97 4.69 -5.08 4.74
C ASN A 97 3.72 -5.11 3.56
N LEU A 98 2.46 -5.41 3.86
CA LEU A 98 1.35 -5.41 2.91
C LEU A 98 0.91 -4.00 2.54
N ASP A 99 1.19 -3.01 3.37
CA ASP A 99 0.85 -1.60 3.16
C ASP A 99 1.74 -0.90 2.13
N LYS A 100 3.05 -1.17 2.13
CA LYS A 100 4.04 -0.45 1.31
C LYS A 100 3.75 -0.48 -0.21
N PRO A 101 3.32 -1.60 -0.82
CA PRO A 101 3.01 -1.63 -2.25
C PRO A 101 1.89 -0.67 -2.66
N LEU A 102 0.97 -0.31 -1.77
CA LEU A 102 -0.12 0.63 -2.07
C LEU A 102 0.37 2.07 -2.28
N ILE A 103 1.53 2.43 -1.74
CA ILE A 103 2.15 3.73 -2.04
C ILE A 103 2.63 3.75 -3.49
N ALA A 104 3.27 2.66 -3.94
CA ALA A 104 3.73 2.51 -5.33
C ALA A 104 2.57 2.36 -6.33
N LEU A 105 1.40 1.84 -5.91
CA LEU A 105 0.18 1.78 -6.72
C LEU A 105 -0.21 3.15 -7.28
N TRP A 106 0.16 4.25 -6.61
CA TRP A 106 -0.10 5.61 -7.11
C TRP A 106 0.45 5.86 -8.52
N LEU A 107 1.62 5.29 -8.84
CA LEU A 107 2.21 5.39 -10.18
C LEU A 107 1.32 4.77 -11.26
N LEU A 108 0.41 3.86 -10.91
CA LEU A 108 -0.56 3.26 -11.82
C LEU A 108 -1.89 4.02 -11.84
N LEU A 109 -2.21 4.73 -10.75
CA LEU A 109 -3.50 5.41 -10.57
C LEU A 109 -3.48 6.86 -11.05
N ALA A 110 -2.35 7.55 -11.02
CA ALA A 110 -2.25 9.00 -11.23
C ALA A 110 -1.20 9.42 -12.28
N CYS A 111 -0.35 8.50 -12.72
CA CYS A 111 0.66 8.72 -13.76
C CYS A 111 0.33 7.89 -15.01
#